data_AF-A0A535CYY9-F1
#
_entry.id   AF-A0A535CYY9-F1
#
_cell.length_a   1.000
_cell.length_b   1.000
_cell.length_c   1.000
_cell.angle_alpha   90.00
_cell.angle_beta   90.00
_cell.angle_gamma   90.00
#
_symmetry.space_group_name_H-M   'P 1'
#
loop_
_entity.id
_entity.type
_entity.pdbx_description
1 polymer ?
#
loop_
_entity_poly.entity_id
_entity_poly.type
_entity_poly.pdbx_seq_one_letter_code
_entity_poly.pdbx_strand_id
1 'polypeptide(L)'
;MIALGLAALMVDIKVLLQFQLNGSFNVLTEVLKGMTDEEWRSRSYPGANLVGFTVWHCARTIDWGVNCVLRGSPELADQVEWNDMRANGAAFGAGATKEAADGVARDVPRARVLEYVTALRAGALEWLAAVPPEQLAGPIDLRTSHAEKTEYMTTAVWEELENLDGIPTWQFLARPCVSHIRIHYGEITSQLEAIRAAARA
;
A
#
# COMPACT_ATOMS: atom_id res chain seq x y z
N MET A 1 30.85 -20.48 -36.90
CA MET A 1 29.47 -20.47 -36.35
C MET A 1 29.56 -20.07 -34.90
N ILE A 2 29.21 -18.82 -34.59
CA ILE A 2 29.17 -18.31 -33.23
C ILE A 2 27.82 -18.72 -32.66
N ALA A 3 27.82 -19.75 -31.81
CA ALA A 3 26.69 -20.01 -30.93
C ALA A 3 26.72 -18.98 -29.79
N LEU A 4 26.35 -17.74 -30.11
CA LEU A 4 25.91 -16.76 -29.11
C LEU A 4 24.56 -17.27 -28.61
N GLY A 5 24.63 -18.21 -27.68
CA GLY A 5 23.48 -18.87 -27.08
C GLY A 5 22.57 -17.84 -26.45
N LEU A 6 21.27 -18.03 -26.66
CA LEU A 6 20.14 -17.38 -26.02
C LEU A 6 20.14 -17.60 -24.48
N ALA A 7 21.19 -17.21 -23.77
CA ALA A 7 21.13 -16.92 -22.34
C ALA A 7 20.57 -15.50 -22.14
N ALA A 8 19.52 -15.17 -22.88
CA ALA A 8 18.84 -13.90 -22.85
C ALA A 8 18.16 -13.75 -21.49
N LEU A 9 18.60 -12.73 -20.72
CA LEU A 9 17.99 -12.16 -19.51
C LEU A 9 16.79 -12.94 -18.94
N MET A 10 17.04 -14.01 -18.19
CA MET A 10 16.07 -14.42 -17.17
C MET A 10 16.14 -13.39 -16.06
N VAL A 11 15.18 -12.47 -16.02
CA VAL A 11 15.02 -11.54 -14.89
C VAL A 11 14.59 -12.37 -13.69
N ASP A 12 15.40 -12.37 -12.64
CA ASP A 12 15.04 -12.96 -11.35
C ASP A 12 13.78 -12.27 -10.82
N ILE A 13 12.73 -13.05 -10.56
CA ILE A 13 11.45 -12.56 -10.05
C ILE A 13 11.63 -11.75 -8.77
N LYS A 14 12.60 -12.11 -7.91
CA LYS A 14 12.89 -11.39 -6.67
C LYS A 14 13.44 -10.00 -6.96
N VAL A 15 14.38 -9.90 -7.91
CA VAL A 15 14.93 -8.61 -8.35
C VAL A 15 13.82 -7.74 -8.94
N LEU A 16 12.92 -8.32 -9.75
CA LEU A 16 11.78 -7.60 -10.30
C LEU A 16 10.83 -7.12 -9.20
N LEU A 17 10.47 -7.97 -8.24
CA LEU A 17 9.59 -7.61 -7.12
C LEU A 17 10.21 -6.52 -6.24
N GLN A 18 11.52 -6.59 -5.97
CA GLN A 18 12.23 -5.54 -5.23
C GLN A 18 12.20 -4.21 -5.96
N PHE A 19 12.48 -4.21 -7.26
CA PHE A 19 12.40 -3.02 -8.09
C PHE A 19 10.98 -2.42 -8.05
N GLN A 20 9.95 -3.25 -8.20
CA GLN A 20 8.56 -2.82 -8.23
C GLN A 20 8.08 -2.28 -6.87
N LEU A 21 8.34 -3.00 -5.77
CA LEU A 21 8.00 -2.58 -4.42
C LEU A 21 8.71 -1.27 -4.04
N ASN A 22 10.00 -1.17 -4.35
CA ASN A 22 10.75 0.08 -4.18
C ASN A 22 10.14 1.22 -5.01
N GLY A 23 9.65 0.92 -6.21
CA GLY A 23 8.91 1.83 -7.06
C GLY A 23 7.59 2.32 -6.46
N SER A 24 6.87 1.49 -5.69
CA SER A 24 5.68 1.90 -4.93
C SER A 24 6.05 2.92 -3.85
N PHE A 25 7.11 2.66 -3.08
CA PHE A 25 7.60 3.62 -2.07
C PHE A 25 8.06 4.95 -2.68
N ASN A 26 8.72 4.91 -3.85
CA ASN A 26 9.14 6.12 -4.54
C ASN A 26 7.95 7.01 -4.92
N VAL A 27 6.88 6.45 -5.50
CA VAL A 27 5.71 7.27 -5.88
C VAL A 27 4.97 7.82 -4.67
N LEU A 28 4.84 7.05 -3.58
CA LEU A 28 4.23 7.57 -2.35
C LEU A 28 5.06 8.71 -1.78
N THR A 29 6.39 8.56 -1.76
CA THR A 29 7.32 9.61 -1.29
C THR A 29 7.22 10.86 -2.16
N GLU A 30 7.16 10.71 -3.48
CA GLU A 30 7.03 11.82 -4.43
C GLU A 30 5.74 12.59 -4.22
N VAL A 31 4.62 11.88 -4.17
CA VAL A 31 3.28 12.45 -3.97
C VAL A 31 3.17 13.17 -2.62
N LEU A 32 3.66 12.55 -1.54
CA LEU A 32 3.67 13.14 -0.20
C LEU A 32 4.52 14.43 -0.14
N LYS A 33 5.66 14.47 -0.84
CA LYS A 33 6.52 15.66 -0.88
C LYS A 33 5.99 16.74 -1.82
N GLY A 34 5.28 16.34 -2.88
CA GLY A 34 4.81 17.23 -3.95
C GLY A 34 3.44 17.85 -3.72
N MET A 35 2.74 17.50 -2.64
CA MET A 35 1.44 18.10 -2.30
C MET A 35 1.50 18.99 -1.06
N THR A 36 0.56 19.91 -0.96
CA THR A 36 0.35 20.74 0.24
C THR A 36 -0.55 20.05 1.26
N ASP A 37 -0.57 20.57 2.49
CA ASP A 37 -1.49 20.11 3.54
C ASP A 37 -2.96 20.48 3.26
N GLU A 38 -3.20 21.46 2.39
CA GLU A 38 -4.53 21.82 1.89
C GLU A 38 -4.98 20.80 0.84
N GLU A 39 -4.11 20.45 -0.11
CA GLU A 39 -4.36 19.40 -1.12
C GLU A 39 -4.60 18.04 -0.46
N TRP A 40 -3.85 17.72 0.60
CA TRP A 40 -4.06 16.54 1.44
C TRP A 40 -5.52 16.42 1.95
N ARG A 41 -6.13 17.55 2.31
CA ARG A 41 -7.51 17.62 2.86
C ARG A 41 -8.55 17.95 1.80
N SER A 42 -8.19 17.90 0.52
CA SER A 42 -9.06 18.24 -0.60
C SER A 42 -9.52 17.00 -1.36
N ARG A 43 -10.61 17.16 -2.13
CA ARG A 43 -11.09 16.19 -3.12
C ARG A 43 -11.48 16.92 -4.39
N SER A 44 -11.32 16.27 -5.55
CA SER A 44 -11.64 16.87 -6.84
C SER A 44 -13.14 16.90 -7.16
N TYR A 45 -13.95 16.01 -6.59
CA TYR A 45 -15.40 15.98 -6.73
C TYR A 45 -16.07 15.34 -5.49
N PRO A 46 -17.38 15.55 -5.23
CA PRO A 46 -18.04 15.12 -3.98
C PRO A 46 -17.90 13.62 -3.67
N GLY A 47 -17.96 12.79 -4.70
CA GLY A 47 -17.85 11.33 -4.61
C GLY A 47 -16.44 10.82 -4.33
N ALA A 48 -15.40 11.60 -4.63
CA ALA A 48 -14.01 11.20 -4.38
C ALA A 48 -13.70 11.13 -2.88
N ASN A 49 -12.69 10.33 -2.56
CA ASN A 49 -12.03 10.38 -1.26
C ASN A 49 -11.22 11.67 -1.13
N LEU A 50 -10.89 12.07 0.11
CA LEU A 50 -9.83 13.04 0.32
C LEU A 50 -8.50 12.44 -0.15
N VAL A 51 -7.66 13.24 -0.81
CA VAL A 51 -6.36 12.79 -1.33
C VAL A 51 -5.54 12.11 -0.22
N GLY A 52 -5.57 12.67 0.99
CA GLY A 52 -4.85 12.13 2.13
C GLY A 52 -5.26 10.71 2.53
N PHE A 53 -6.54 10.36 2.40
CA PHE A 53 -7.00 9.01 2.67
C PHE A 53 -6.40 8.02 1.68
N THR A 54 -6.46 8.32 0.38
CA THR A 54 -5.94 7.43 -0.66
C THR A 54 -4.43 7.20 -0.50
N VAL A 55 -3.66 8.23 -0.14
CA VAL A 55 -2.21 8.10 0.11
C VAL A 55 -1.92 7.30 1.38
N TRP A 56 -2.64 7.58 2.48
CA TRP A 56 -2.53 6.82 3.73
C TRP A 56 -2.87 5.34 3.51
N HIS A 57 -3.95 5.06 2.79
CA HIS A 57 -4.40 3.72 2.44
C HIS A 57 -3.35 2.94 1.66
N CYS A 58 -2.64 3.59 0.73
CA CYS A 58 -1.54 2.95 0.02
C CYS A 58 -0.41 2.52 0.97
N ALA A 59 -0.02 3.39 1.91
CA ALA A 59 1.02 3.06 2.89
C ALA A 59 0.57 1.92 3.81
N ARG A 60 -0.67 1.97 4.31
CA ARG A 60 -1.25 0.92 5.18
C ARG A 60 -1.46 -0.39 4.45
N THR A 61 -1.82 -0.37 3.17
CA THR A 61 -1.91 -1.58 2.32
C THR A 61 -0.55 -2.27 2.21
N ILE A 62 0.54 -1.52 2.06
CA ILE A 62 1.88 -2.11 2.03
C ILE A 62 2.26 -2.66 3.41
N ASP A 63 1.94 -1.95 4.50
CA ASP A 63 2.22 -2.44 5.85
C ASP A 63 1.48 -3.74 6.15
N TRP A 64 0.16 -3.75 5.94
CA TRP A 64 -0.67 -4.93 6.07
C TRP A 64 -0.17 -6.07 5.18
N GLY A 65 0.03 -5.81 3.89
CA GLY A 65 0.46 -6.84 2.94
C GLY A 65 1.81 -7.43 3.31
N VAL A 66 2.81 -6.59 3.60
CA VAL A 66 4.18 -7.05 3.84
C VAL A 66 4.36 -7.59 5.26
N ASN A 67 3.94 -6.86 6.30
CA ASN A 67 4.19 -7.26 7.68
C ASN A 67 3.18 -8.27 8.18
N CYS A 68 1.88 -8.02 8.03
CA CYS A 68 0.87 -8.93 8.55
C CYS A 68 0.79 -10.21 7.71
N VAL A 69 0.51 -10.10 6.41
CA VAL A 69 0.24 -11.28 5.59
C VAL A 69 1.52 -12.03 5.22
N LEU A 70 2.53 -11.34 4.69
CA LEU A 70 3.70 -12.02 4.11
C LEU A 70 4.77 -12.41 5.14
N ARG A 71 4.88 -11.70 6.26
CA ARG A 71 5.82 -12.05 7.34
C ARG A 71 5.19 -12.78 8.51
N GLY A 72 3.88 -12.71 8.68
CA GLY A 72 3.22 -13.16 9.90
C GLY A 72 3.64 -12.35 11.13
N SER A 73 3.97 -11.07 10.95
CA SER A 73 4.39 -10.15 12.02
C SER A 73 3.32 -9.08 12.26
N PRO A 74 3.30 -8.44 13.45
CA PRO A 74 2.51 -7.24 13.65
C PRO A 74 2.85 -6.17 12.60
N GLU A 75 1.85 -5.39 12.24
CA GLU A 75 2.02 -4.24 11.36
C GLU A 75 2.91 -3.19 12.05
N LEU A 76 3.58 -2.34 11.27
CA LEU A 76 4.29 -1.20 11.81
C LEU A 76 3.33 -0.29 12.60
N ALA A 77 2.09 -0.14 12.13
CA ALA A 77 1.05 0.62 12.82
C ALA A 77 0.60 0.02 14.17
N ASP A 78 0.91 -1.26 14.44
CA ASP A 78 0.62 -1.88 15.75
C ASP A 78 1.65 -1.45 16.82
N GLN A 79 2.77 -0.85 16.41
CA GLN A 79 3.78 -0.35 17.34
C GLN A 79 3.33 0.97 17.96
N VAL A 80 3.68 1.19 19.23
CA VAL A 80 3.29 2.38 20.01
C VAL A 80 3.64 3.69 19.31
N GLU A 81 4.80 3.73 18.63
CA GLU A 81 5.24 4.90 17.87
C GLU A 81 4.27 5.29 16.76
N TRP A 82 3.62 4.32 16.11
CA TRP A 82 2.81 4.51 14.91
C TRP A 82 1.31 4.31 15.15
N ASN A 83 0.87 4.33 16.41
CA ASN A 83 -0.53 4.09 16.76
C ASN A 83 -1.48 5.16 16.17
N ASP A 84 -0.96 6.35 15.87
CA ASP A 84 -1.66 7.41 15.14
C ASP A 84 -2.01 7.02 13.70
N MET A 85 -1.35 6.01 13.13
CA MET A 85 -1.70 5.44 11.83
C MET A 85 -2.95 4.54 11.90
N ARG A 86 -3.42 4.14 13.09
CA ARG A 86 -4.61 3.31 13.28
C ARG A 86 -5.86 4.17 13.42
N ALA A 87 -6.33 4.71 12.30
CA ALA A 87 -7.56 5.47 12.27
C ALA A 87 -8.79 4.58 12.56
N ASN A 88 -9.62 5.02 13.50
CA ASN A 88 -10.80 4.27 13.96
C ASN A 88 -11.76 3.99 12.80
N GLY A 89 -12.17 2.73 12.67
CA GLY A 89 -13.15 2.31 11.65
C GLY A 89 -12.63 2.31 10.21
N ALA A 90 -11.33 2.57 10.00
CA ALA A 90 -10.73 2.61 8.67
C ALA A 90 -9.84 1.39 8.35
N ALA A 91 -9.58 0.48 9.30
CA ALA A 91 -8.69 -0.68 9.10
C ALA A 91 -7.34 -0.26 8.45
N PHE A 92 -6.97 -0.84 7.31
CA PHE A 92 -5.90 -0.35 6.43
C PHE A 92 -6.43 0.45 5.22
N GLY A 93 -7.73 0.71 5.17
CA GLY A 93 -8.47 1.50 4.18
C GLY A 93 -9.54 0.71 3.42
N ALA A 94 -9.52 -0.62 3.50
CA ALA A 94 -10.59 -1.48 3.00
C ALA A 94 -11.83 -1.40 3.90
N GLY A 95 -13.01 -1.39 3.30
CA GLY A 95 -14.30 -1.38 4.01
C GLY A 95 -14.60 -0.10 4.81
N ALA A 96 -13.77 0.95 4.68
CA ALA A 96 -13.95 2.20 5.42
C ALA A 96 -15.19 2.96 4.92
N THR A 97 -15.99 3.50 5.84
CA THR A 97 -17.06 4.45 5.46
C THR A 97 -16.45 5.76 4.96
N LYS A 98 -17.25 6.56 4.25
CA LYS A 98 -16.80 7.88 3.78
C LYS A 98 -16.39 8.78 4.93
N GLU A 99 -17.12 8.72 6.05
CA GLU A 99 -16.82 9.50 7.25
C GLU A 99 -15.51 9.06 7.90
N ALA A 100 -15.25 7.75 7.97
CA ALA A 100 -13.99 7.22 8.49
C ALA A 100 -12.80 7.58 7.57
N ALA A 101 -12.98 7.45 6.26
CA ALA A 101 -11.99 7.84 5.27
C ALA A 101 -11.68 9.35 5.33
N ASP A 102 -12.70 10.19 5.48
CA ASP A 102 -12.53 11.62 5.67
C ASP A 102 -11.80 11.95 6.99
N GLY A 103 -12.10 11.20 8.06
CA GLY A 103 -11.44 11.31 9.35
C GLY A 103 -9.94 11.08 9.25
N VAL A 104 -9.52 10.02 8.55
CA VAL A 104 -8.09 9.71 8.30
C VAL A 104 -7.33 10.94 7.79
N ALA A 105 -7.81 11.58 6.71
CA ALA A 105 -7.10 12.71 6.11
C ALA A 105 -7.11 13.97 6.98
N ARG A 106 -8.08 14.09 7.91
CA ARG A 106 -8.14 15.22 8.86
C ARG A 106 -7.20 15.00 10.03
N ASP A 107 -7.16 13.78 10.54
CA ASP A 107 -6.53 13.44 11.82
C ASP A 107 -5.08 12.98 11.66
N VAL A 108 -4.74 12.37 10.52
CA VAL A 108 -3.38 11.89 10.21
C VAL A 108 -2.64 12.92 9.35
N PRO A 109 -1.58 13.57 9.87
CA PRO A 109 -0.84 14.57 9.11
C PRO A 109 -0.07 13.95 7.94
N ARG A 110 -0.05 14.63 6.78
CA ARG A 110 0.75 14.25 5.60
C ARG A 110 2.22 13.96 5.94
N ALA A 111 2.85 14.84 6.73
CA ALA A 111 4.25 14.68 7.13
C ALA A 111 4.47 13.39 7.93
N ARG A 112 3.50 12.99 8.76
CA ARG A 112 3.57 11.76 9.54
C ARG A 112 3.48 10.52 8.66
N VAL A 113 2.62 10.54 7.63
CA VAL A 113 2.57 9.46 6.63
C VAL A 113 3.89 9.35 5.86
N LEU A 114 4.59 10.46 5.61
CA LEU A 114 5.92 10.43 4.98
C LEU A 114 6.98 9.77 5.88
N GLU A 115 6.98 10.06 7.17
CA GLU A 115 7.84 9.38 8.14
C GLU A 115 7.56 7.88 8.18
N TYR A 116 6.27 7.51 8.23
CA TYR A 116 5.82 6.13 8.25
C TYR A 116 6.20 5.36 6.98
N VAL A 117 6.01 5.96 5.79
CA VAL A 117 6.45 5.40 4.50
C VAL A 117 7.96 5.17 4.48
N THR A 118 8.73 6.07 5.08
CA THR A 118 10.19 5.95 5.17
C THR A 118 10.61 4.78 6.06
N ALA A 119 10.00 4.64 7.24
CA ALA A 119 10.25 3.53 8.15
C ALA A 119 9.82 2.18 7.55
N LEU A 120 8.62 2.14 6.97
CA LEU A 120 8.07 0.95 6.32
C LEU A 120 8.95 0.47 5.16
N ARG A 121 9.47 1.38 4.33
CA ARG A 121 10.33 1.05 3.19
C ARG A 121 11.56 0.26 3.59
N ALA A 122 12.27 0.71 4.62
CA ALA A 122 13.51 0.08 5.07
C ALA A 122 13.26 -1.38 5.44
N GLY A 123 12.29 -1.62 6.33
CA GLY A 123 11.91 -2.96 6.73
C GLY A 123 11.40 -3.80 5.56
N ALA A 124 10.50 -3.24 4.73
CA ALA A 124 9.89 -3.91 3.57
C ALA A 124 10.92 -4.50 2.61
N LEU A 125 11.91 -3.68 2.22
CA LEU A 125 12.94 -4.08 1.26
C LEU A 125 13.97 -5.03 1.85
N GLU A 126 14.32 -4.86 3.14
CA GLU A 126 15.23 -5.77 3.84
C GLU A 126 14.68 -7.20 3.87
N TRP A 127 13.42 -7.37 4.29
CA TRP A 127 12.77 -8.68 4.25
C TRP A 127 12.72 -9.27 2.85
N LEU A 128 12.31 -8.49 1.85
CA LEU A 128 12.20 -9.00 0.49
C LEU A 128 13.59 -9.38 -0.06
N ALA A 129 14.67 -8.76 0.41
CA ALA A 129 16.02 -9.19 0.12
C ALA A 129 16.41 -10.50 0.83
N ALA A 130 15.91 -10.73 2.05
CA ALA A 130 16.21 -11.91 2.83
C ALA A 130 15.37 -13.14 2.45
N VAL A 131 14.12 -12.96 2.01
CA VAL A 131 13.18 -14.07 1.79
C VAL A 131 13.68 -15.02 0.69
N PRO A 132 13.71 -16.35 0.94
CA PRO A 132 14.11 -17.30 -0.09
C PRO A 132 13.10 -17.35 -1.26
N PRO A 133 13.55 -17.44 -2.53
CA PRO A 133 12.65 -17.44 -3.70
C PRO A 133 11.55 -18.51 -3.67
N GLU A 134 11.82 -19.67 -3.08
CA GLU A 134 10.87 -20.77 -2.94
C GLU A 134 9.65 -20.40 -2.08
N GLN A 135 9.83 -19.51 -1.10
CA GLN A 135 8.72 -19.03 -0.26
C GLN A 135 7.81 -18.07 -1.03
N LEU A 136 8.28 -17.49 -2.12
CA LEU A 136 7.47 -16.62 -2.97
C LEU A 136 6.47 -17.41 -3.84
N ALA A 137 6.67 -18.71 -4.04
CA ALA A 137 5.81 -19.55 -4.87
C ALA A 137 4.61 -20.15 -4.11
N GLY A 138 4.70 -20.25 -2.78
CA GLY A 138 3.66 -20.86 -1.94
C GLY A 138 2.38 -20.04 -1.87
N PRO A 139 1.21 -20.68 -1.66
CA PRO A 139 -0.06 -19.99 -1.49
C PRO A 139 -0.08 -19.22 -0.17
N ILE A 140 -0.79 -18.09 -0.15
CA ILE A 140 -1.12 -17.41 1.10
C ILE A 140 -2.42 -17.96 1.68
N ASP A 141 -2.55 -17.91 3.01
CA ASP A 141 -3.81 -18.13 3.72
C ASP A 141 -4.18 -16.84 4.46
N LEU A 142 -5.06 -16.03 3.85
CA LEU A 142 -5.45 -14.74 4.42
C LEU A 142 -6.29 -14.91 5.67
N ARG A 143 -7.14 -15.93 5.71
CA ARG A 143 -8.03 -16.17 6.86
C ARG A 143 -7.22 -16.45 8.12
N THR A 144 -6.19 -17.28 8.01
CA THR A 144 -5.28 -17.55 9.12
C THR A 144 -4.43 -16.31 9.45
N SER A 145 -3.95 -15.59 8.43
CA SER A 145 -3.15 -14.37 8.63
C SER A 145 -3.90 -13.26 9.36
N HIS A 146 -5.24 -13.24 9.30
CA HIS A 146 -6.09 -12.23 9.93
C HIS A 146 -6.77 -12.73 11.21
N ALA A 147 -6.48 -13.94 11.69
CA ALA A 147 -7.21 -14.55 12.81
C ALA A 147 -7.26 -13.67 14.07
N GLU A 148 -6.21 -12.85 14.29
CA GLU A 148 -6.12 -11.93 15.43
C GLU A 148 -6.64 -10.51 15.13
N LYS A 149 -6.91 -10.17 13.87
CA LYS A 149 -7.39 -8.85 13.41
C LYS A 149 -8.84 -8.93 12.97
N THR A 150 -9.74 -9.01 13.95
CA THR A 150 -11.18 -9.14 13.73
C THR A 150 -11.76 -8.04 12.84
N GLU A 151 -11.19 -6.83 12.87
CA GLU A 151 -11.55 -5.71 12.00
C GLU A 151 -11.32 -5.99 10.50
N TYR A 152 -10.38 -6.89 10.15
CA TYR A 152 -10.08 -7.27 8.77
C TYR A 152 -10.96 -8.42 8.27
N MET A 153 -11.74 -9.02 9.18
CA MET A 153 -12.64 -10.14 8.91
C MET A 153 -14.11 -9.71 8.80
N THR A 154 -14.38 -8.40 8.77
CA THR A 154 -15.73 -7.89 8.48
C THR A 154 -16.14 -8.22 7.05
N THR A 155 -17.44 -8.34 6.79
CA THR A 155 -17.95 -8.63 5.42
C THR A 155 -17.46 -7.61 4.40
N ALA A 156 -17.51 -6.32 4.73
CA ALA A 156 -17.08 -5.25 3.82
C ALA A 156 -15.58 -5.34 3.45
N VAL A 157 -14.72 -5.67 4.42
CA VAL A 157 -13.29 -5.87 4.14
C VAL A 157 -13.07 -7.16 3.35
N TRP A 158 -13.74 -8.25 3.73
CA TRP A 158 -13.54 -9.55 3.07
C TRP A 158 -13.96 -9.55 1.61
N GLU A 159 -15.04 -8.83 1.24
CA GLU A 159 -15.47 -8.66 -0.16
C GLU A 159 -14.37 -8.02 -1.04
N GLU A 160 -13.51 -7.17 -0.46
CA GLU A 160 -12.37 -6.58 -1.17
C GLU A 160 -11.17 -7.54 -1.28
N LEU A 161 -11.05 -8.49 -0.34
CA LEU A 161 -9.87 -9.34 -0.16
C LEU A 161 -10.01 -10.77 -0.68
N GLU A 162 -11.22 -11.29 -0.84
CA GLU A 162 -11.45 -12.73 -1.08
C GLU A 162 -10.72 -13.26 -2.33
N ASN A 163 -10.54 -12.41 -3.34
CA ASN A 163 -9.84 -12.77 -4.58
C ASN A 163 -8.30 -12.81 -4.44
N LEU A 164 -7.79 -12.45 -3.27
CA LEU A 164 -6.38 -12.54 -2.90
C LEU A 164 -6.09 -13.82 -2.10
N ASP A 165 -7.08 -14.46 -1.49
CA ASP A 165 -6.87 -15.67 -0.69
C ASP A 165 -6.42 -16.86 -1.57
N GLY A 166 -5.46 -17.64 -1.08
CA GLY A 166 -4.94 -18.81 -1.78
C GLY A 166 -4.01 -18.54 -2.98
N ILE A 167 -3.80 -17.28 -3.37
CA ILE A 167 -2.88 -16.98 -4.50
C ILE A 167 -1.41 -17.12 -4.07
N PRO A 168 -0.48 -17.32 -5.03
CA PRO A 168 0.95 -17.35 -4.73
C PRO A 168 1.46 -16.07 -4.07
N THR A 169 2.40 -16.21 -3.13
CA THR A 169 3.01 -15.12 -2.36
C THR A 169 3.57 -14.00 -3.23
N TRP A 170 4.25 -14.32 -4.34
CA TRP A 170 4.75 -13.31 -5.28
C TRP A 170 3.61 -12.50 -5.91
N GLN A 171 2.48 -13.15 -6.20
CA GLN A 171 1.32 -12.52 -6.82
C GLN A 171 0.60 -11.65 -5.79
N PHE A 172 0.53 -12.10 -4.54
CA PHE A 172 0.05 -11.29 -3.43
C PHE A 172 0.93 -10.08 -3.17
N LEU A 173 2.25 -10.21 -3.23
CA LEU A 173 3.10 -9.01 -3.13
C LEU A 173 2.83 -8.04 -4.29
N ALA A 174 2.74 -8.57 -5.52
CA ALA A 174 2.56 -7.75 -6.71
C ALA A 174 1.18 -7.05 -6.77
N ARG A 175 0.09 -7.71 -6.38
CA ARG A 175 -1.26 -7.14 -6.58
C ARG A 175 -1.53 -5.94 -5.64
N PRO A 176 -1.68 -6.11 -4.31
CA PRO A 176 -1.88 -5.00 -3.36
C PRO A 176 -0.67 -4.07 -3.20
N CYS A 177 0.57 -4.56 -3.18
CA CYS A 177 1.72 -3.70 -2.85
C CYS A 177 2.39 -3.04 -4.07
N VAL A 178 2.01 -3.43 -5.29
CA VAL A 178 2.53 -2.82 -6.54
C VAL A 178 1.39 -2.33 -7.43
N SER A 179 0.63 -3.23 -8.06
CA SER A 179 -0.36 -2.86 -9.08
C SER A 179 -1.44 -1.95 -8.52
N HIS A 180 -1.95 -2.27 -7.33
CA HIS A 180 -2.96 -1.47 -6.63
C HIS A 180 -2.43 -0.08 -6.25
N ILE A 181 -1.17 0.01 -5.80
CA ILE A 181 -0.52 1.31 -5.52
C ILE A 181 -0.39 2.15 -6.79
N ARG A 182 -0.16 1.53 -7.96
CA ARG A 182 -0.14 2.26 -9.24
C ARG A 182 -1.52 2.78 -9.65
N ILE A 183 -2.59 2.03 -9.37
CA ILE A 183 -3.96 2.48 -9.61
C ILE A 183 -4.23 3.74 -8.79
N HIS A 184 -3.96 3.69 -7.49
CA HIS A 184 -4.14 4.86 -6.63
C HIS A 184 -3.18 6.00 -6.94
N TYR A 185 -1.96 5.73 -7.40
CA TYR A 185 -1.08 6.78 -7.90
C TYR A 185 -1.71 7.55 -9.07
N GLY A 186 -2.35 6.84 -10.02
CA GLY A 186 -3.12 7.47 -11.09
C GLY A 186 -4.30 8.29 -10.56
N GLU A 187 -5.06 7.73 -9.61
CA GLU A 187 -6.16 8.42 -8.94
C GLU A 187 -5.68 9.73 -8.27
N ILE A 188 -4.66 9.66 -7.43
CA ILE A 188 -4.12 10.79 -6.68
C ILE A 188 -3.61 11.88 -7.63
N THR A 189 -2.83 11.51 -8.64
CA THR A 189 -2.25 12.50 -9.57
C THR A 189 -3.34 13.22 -10.37
N SER A 190 -4.34 12.50 -10.88
CA SER A 190 -5.48 13.10 -11.56
C SER A 190 -6.33 13.99 -10.62
N GLN A 191 -6.54 13.58 -9.37
CA GLN A 191 -7.25 14.41 -8.40
C GLN A 191 -6.49 15.71 -8.10
N LEU A 192 -5.17 15.63 -7.86
CA LEU A 192 -4.33 16.81 -7.59
C LEU A 192 -4.32 17.77 -8.78
N GLU A 193 -4.21 17.27 -10.01
CA GLU A 193 -4.30 18.10 -11.21
C GLU A 193 -5.63 18.84 -11.30
N ALA A 194 -6.75 18.17 -11.03
CA ALA A 194 -8.07 18.79 -11.03
C ALA A 194 -8.21 19.86 -9.94
N ILE A 195 -7.75 19.59 -8.71
CA ILE A 195 -7.74 20.57 -7.60
C ILE A 195 -6.94 21.80 -7.97
N ARG A 196 -5.72 21.60 -8.50
CA ARG A 196 -4.82 22.70 -8.92
C ARG A 196 -5.38 23.50 -10.09
N ALA A 197 -6.08 22.85 -11.02
CA ALA A 197 -6.73 23.52 -12.14
C ALA A 197 -7.87 24.41 -11.65
N ALA A 198 -8.71 23.91 -10.74
CA ALA A 198 -9.81 24.67 -10.15
C ALA A 198 -9.33 25.89 -9.35
N ALA A 199 -8.21 25.78 -8.63
CA ALA A 199 -7.63 26.90 -7.88
C ALA A 199 -7.06 28.04 -8.76
N ARG A 200 -6.88 27.80 -10.06
CA ARG A 200 -6.41 28.80 -11.03
C ARG A 200 -7.54 29.46 -11.83
N ALA A 201 -8.76 28.92 -11.75
CA ALA A 201 -9.94 29.41 -12.47
C ALA A 201 -10.62 30.53 -11.68
#